data_AF-A0A6N6MQN6-F1
#
_entry.id   AF-A0A6N6MQN6-F1
#
_cell.length_a   1.000
_cell.length_b   1.000
_cell.length_c   1.000
_cell.angle_alpha   90.00
_cell.angle_beta   90.00
_cell.angle_gamma   90.00
#
_symmetry.space_group_name_H-M   'P 1'
#
loop_
_entity.id
_entity.type
_entity.pdbx_description
1 polymer ?
#
loop_
_entity_poly.entity_id
_entity_poly.type
_entity_poly.pdbx_seq_one_letter_code
_entity_poly.pdbx_strand_id
1 'polypeptide(L)'
;MRADDRYASLIPMVRAVLETMEQAIAADERSAADMARLAHDAAGQPGGVGEIFAQAGRHHAVRALAARGRRAALLAQYGLAAPDGDETDP
;
A
#
# COMPACT_ATOMS: atom_id res chain seq x y z
N MET A 1 -21.84 -16.47 -22.65
CA MET A 1 -20.56 -15.78 -22.38
C MET A 1 -19.62 -16.80 -21.76
N ARG A 2 -18.57 -17.20 -22.48
CA ARG A 2 -17.66 -18.27 -22.03
C ARG A 2 -16.83 -17.76 -20.84
N ALA A 3 -16.33 -18.67 -20.00
CA ALA A 3 -15.53 -18.32 -18.83
C ALA A 3 -14.29 -17.49 -19.23
N ASP A 4 -13.69 -17.83 -20.37
CA ASP A 4 -12.51 -17.15 -20.91
C ASP A 4 -12.75 -15.66 -21.20
N ASP A 5 -13.95 -15.28 -21.69
CA ASP A 5 -14.30 -13.89 -21.96
C ASP A 5 -14.46 -13.06 -20.66
N ARG A 6 -14.89 -13.70 -19.56
CA ARG A 6 -14.94 -13.07 -18.23
C ARG A 6 -13.53 -12.86 -17.68
N TYR A 7 -12.65 -13.84 -17.80
CA TYR A 7 -11.27 -13.71 -17.32
C TYR A 7 -10.49 -12.64 -18.10
N ALA A 8 -10.66 -12.59 -19.42
CA ALA A 8 -10.02 -11.58 -20.27
C ALA A 8 -10.43 -10.13 -19.92
N SER A 9 -11.68 -9.91 -19.50
CA SER A 9 -12.16 -8.59 -19.07
C SER A 9 -11.84 -8.26 -17.61
N LEU A 10 -11.74 -9.27 -16.73
CA LEU A 10 -11.41 -9.09 -15.31
C LEU A 10 -9.95 -8.71 -15.09
N ILE A 11 -9.01 -9.21 -15.88
CA ILE A 11 -7.57 -8.98 -15.67
C ILE A 11 -7.19 -7.48 -15.75
N PRO A 12 -7.61 -6.71 -16.78
CA PRO A 12 -7.31 -5.27 -16.84
C PRO A 12 -7.92 -4.49 -15.67
N MET A 13 -9.16 -4.83 -15.27
CA MET A 13 -9.84 -4.20 -14.14
C MET A 13 -9.08 -4.46 -12.84
N VAL A 14 -8.66 -5.70 -12.60
CA VAL A 14 -7.87 -6.07 -11.41
C VAL A 14 -6.52 -5.34 -11.39
N ARG A 15 -5.85 -5.21 -12.54
CA ARG A 15 -4.60 -4.43 -12.65
C ARG A 15 -4.80 -2.96 -12.28
N ALA A 16 -5.85 -2.31 -12.81
CA ALA A 16 -6.16 -0.92 -12.46
C ALA A 16 -6.45 -0.73 -10.96
N VAL A 17 -7.15 -1.70 -10.33
CA VAL A 17 -7.36 -1.70 -8.88
C VAL A 17 -6.03 -1.84 -8.13
N LEU A 18 -5.17 -2.77 -8.52
CA LEU A 18 -3.86 -2.97 -7.90
C LEU A 18 -2.94 -1.73 -8.02
N GLU A 19 -2.96 -1.05 -9.16
CA GLU A 19 -2.26 0.22 -9.38
C GLU A 19 -2.80 1.33 -8.48
N THR A 20 -4.12 1.46 -8.39
CA THR A 20 -4.76 2.45 -7.50
C THR A 20 -4.41 2.18 -6.04
N MET A 21 -4.40 0.91 -5.63
CA MET A 21 -3.98 0.50 -4.29
C MET A 21 -2.51 0.84 -4.03
N GLU A 22 -1.63 0.64 -5.00
CA GLU A 22 -0.22 0.99 -4.90
C GLU A 22 0.00 2.50 -4.74
N GLN A 23 -0.70 3.31 -5.52
CA GLN A 23 -0.66 4.77 -5.37
C GLN A 23 -1.15 5.22 -4.00
N ALA A 24 -2.23 4.63 -3.49
CA ALA A 24 -2.77 4.92 -2.16
C ALA A 24 -1.80 4.50 -1.04
N ILE A 25 -1.17 3.33 -1.14
CA ILE A 25 -0.12 2.89 -0.21
C ILE A 25 1.02 3.90 -0.18
N ALA A 26 1.54 4.28 -1.35
CA ALA A 26 2.64 5.23 -1.45
C ALA A 26 2.26 6.62 -0.88
N ALA A 27 1.00 7.05 -1.03
CA ALA A 27 0.50 8.30 -0.46
C ALA A 27 0.41 8.26 1.07
N ASP A 28 -0.09 7.17 1.65
CA ASP A 28 -0.12 6.98 3.10
C ASP A 28 1.31 6.85 3.67
N GLU A 29 2.26 6.20 2.97
CA GLU A 29 3.66 6.12 3.41
C GLU A 29 4.37 7.48 3.38
N ARG A 30 4.15 8.29 2.34
CA ARG A 30 4.65 9.67 2.31
C ARG A 30 4.07 10.51 3.44
N SER A 31 2.75 10.45 3.64
CA SER A 31 2.08 11.15 4.73
C SER A 31 2.63 10.73 6.10
N ALA A 32 2.88 9.44 6.32
CA ALA A 32 3.49 8.96 7.55
C ALA A 32 4.91 9.52 7.77
N ALA A 33 5.73 9.55 6.72
CA ALA A 33 7.09 10.09 6.76
C ALA A 33 7.11 11.62 6.99
N ASP A 34 6.19 12.36 6.36
CA ASP A 34 6.05 13.80 6.54
C ASP A 34 5.61 14.14 7.97
N MET A 35 4.65 13.38 8.52
CA MET A 35 4.21 13.54 9.90
C MET A 35 5.30 13.19 10.91
N ALA A 36 6.13 12.18 10.63
CA ALA A 36 7.29 11.87 11.46
C ALA A 36 8.33 13.00 11.47
N ARG A 37 8.56 13.65 10.32
CA ARG A 37 9.41 14.85 10.23
C ARG A 37 8.83 16.01 11.03
N LEU A 38 7.55 16.32 10.86
CA LEU A 38 6.87 17.37 11.63
C LEU A 38 6.88 17.11 13.14
N ALA A 39 6.72 15.85 13.56
CA ALA A 39 6.82 15.47 14.97
C ALA A 39 8.23 15.72 15.53
N HIS A 40 9.26 15.42 14.74
CA HIS A 40 10.65 15.67 15.10
C HIS A 40 10.94 17.18 15.22
N ASP A 41 10.52 17.97 14.24
CA ASP A 41 10.72 19.43 14.23
C ASP A 41 9.98 20.11 15.40
N ALA A 42 8.86 19.52 15.85
CA ALA A 42 8.08 19.99 16.98
C ALA A 42 8.58 19.48 18.35
N ALA A 43 9.60 18.63 18.43
CA ALA A 43 10.03 17.97 19.67
C ALA A 43 10.52 18.93 20.78
N GLY A 44 10.80 20.19 20.44
CA GLY A 44 11.16 21.26 21.40
C GLY A 44 10.09 22.33 21.61
N GLN A 45 8.93 22.21 20.96
CA GLN A 45 7.85 23.21 21.05
C GLN A 45 6.96 22.91 22.27
N PRO A 46 6.65 23.92 23.10
CA PRO A 46 5.66 23.75 24.16
C PRO A 46 4.27 23.48 23.55
N GLY A 47 3.51 22.55 24.14
CA GLY A 47 2.10 22.32 23.77
C GLY A 47 1.76 20.99 23.09
N GLY A 48 2.65 19.99 23.10
CA GLY A 48 2.29 18.60 22.73
C GLY A 48 1.98 18.35 21.25
N VAL A 49 2.19 19.34 20.38
CA VAL A 49 1.92 19.26 18.93
C VAL A 49 2.71 18.14 18.26
N GLY A 50 3.94 17.86 18.72
CA GLY A 50 4.75 16.74 18.23
C GLY A 50 4.08 15.37 18.44
N GLU A 51 3.35 15.19 19.55
CA GLU A 51 2.62 13.94 19.80
C GLU A 51 1.44 13.76 18.84
N ILE A 52 0.77 14.85 18.48
CA ILE A 52 -0.33 14.85 17.49
C ILE A 52 0.20 14.41 16.12
N PHE A 53 1.32 14.99 15.66
CA PHE A 53 1.95 14.57 14.41
C PHE A 53 2.43 13.13 14.48
N ALA A 54 3.03 12.70 15.59
CA ALA A 54 3.44 11.31 15.78
C ALA A 54 2.25 10.34 15.72
N GLN A 55 1.09 10.71 16.30
CA GLN A 55 -0.13 9.92 16.24
C GLN A 55 -0.70 9.85 14.82
N ALA A 56 -0.77 10.98 14.11
CA ALA A 56 -1.20 11.04 12.72
C ALA A 56 -0.29 10.19 11.83
N GLY A 57 1.04 10.28 12.02
CA GLY A 57 2.02 9.46 11.30
C GLY A 57 1.82 7.97 11.51
N ARG A 58 1.61 7.53 12.77
CA ARG A 58 1.27 6.12 13.07
C ARG A 58 -0.01 5.67 12.38
N HIS A 59 -1.04 6.52 12.35
CA HIS A 59 -2.29 6.20 11.68
C HIS A 59 -2.10 5.93 10.18
N HIS A 60 -1.36 6.79 9.48
CA HIS A 60 -1.04 6.59 8.06
C HIS A 60 -0.19 5.33 7.83
N ALA A 61 0.80 5.07 8.69
CA ALA A 61 1.63 3.87 8.60
C ALA A 61 0.81 2.58 8.74
N VAL A 62 -0.13 2.53 9.70
CA VAL A 62 -1.05 1.38 9.87
C VAL A 62 -1.95 1.20 8.65
N ARG A 63 -2.48 2.29 8.09
CA ARG A 63 -3.30 2.23 6.87
C ARG A 63 -2.53 1.70 5.67
N ALA A 64 -1.30 2.17 5.45
CA ALA A 64 -0.41 1.67 4.40
C ALA A 64 -0.14 0.17 4.57
N LEU A 65 0.18 -0.28 5.78
CA LEU A 65 0.42 -1.70 6.07
C LEU A 65 -0.82 -2.55 5.77
N ALA A 66 -2.00 -2.13 6.21
CA ALA A 66 -3.24 -2.84 5.95
C ALA A 66 -3.57 -2.89 4.44
N ALA A 67 -3.30 -1.80 3.71
CA ALA A 67 -3.48 -1.76 2.26
C ALA A 67 -2.50 -2.67 1.52
N ARG A 68 -1.23 -2.76 1.96
CA ARG A 68 -0.26 -3.74 1.46
C ARG A 68 -0.75 -5.18 1.63
N GLY A 69 -1.28 -5.51 2.81
CA GLY A 69 -1.86 -6.84 3.06
C GLY A 69 -3.03 -7.16 2.14
N ARG A 70 -3.94 -6.20 1.91
CA ARG A 70 -5.05 -6.36 0.95
C ARG A 70 -4.55 -6.52 -0.49
N ARG A 71 -3.53 -5.75 -0.90
CA ARG A 71 -2.93 -5.85 -2.25
C ARG A 71 -2.31 -7.21 -2.46
N ALA A 72 -1.57 -7.72 -1.48
CA ALA A 72 -0.97 -9.06 -1.53
C ALA A 72 -2.04 -10.16 -1.63
N ALA A 73 -3.12 -10.06 -0.85
CA ALA A 73 -4.24 -11.00 -0.93
C ALA A 73 -4.91 -10.98 -2.31
N LEU A 74 -5.08 -9.80 -2.91
CA LEU A 74 -5.66 -9.66 -4.24
C LEU A 74 -4.75 -10.26 -5.33
N LEU A 75 -3.44 -10.02 -5.25
CA LEU A 75 -2.46 -10.63 -6.15
C LEU A 75 -2.52 -12.17 -6.07
N ALA A 76 -2.58 -12.74 -4.87
CA ALA A 76 -2.68 -14.18 -4.67
C ALA A 76 -4.00 -14.75 -5.22
N GLN A 77 -5.14 -14.09 -5.00
CA GLN A 77 -6.45 -14.53 -5.49
C GLN A 77 -6.52 -14.63 -7.02
N TYR A 78 -5.77 -13.78 -7.73
CA TYR A 78 -5.77 -13.76 -9.19
C TYR A 78 -4.55 -14.45 -9.82
N GLY A 79 -3.71 -15.13 -9.03
CA GLY A 79 -2.49 -15.78 -9.53
C GLY A 79 -1.49 -14.79 -10.14
N LEU A 80 -1.53 -13.53 -9.69
CA LEU A 80 -0.68 -12.43 -10.15
C LEU A 80 0.46 -12.12 -9.18
N ALA A 81 0.49 -12.79 -8.02
CA ALA A 81 1.70 -12.83 -7.20
C ALA A 81 2.79 -13.43 -8.09
N ALA A 82 3.89 -12.68 -8.29
CA ALA A 82 4.98 -13.12 -9.15
C ALA A 82 5.33 -14.59 -8.81
N PRO A 83 5.53 -15.46 -9.81
CA PRO A 83 6.17 -16.73 -9.52
C PRO A 83 7.49 -16.39 -8.85
N ASP A 84 7.73 -16.95 -7.67
CA ASP A 84 9.05 -16.92 -7.06
C ASP A 84 10.05 -17.33 -8.14
N GLY A 85 11.10 -16.54 -8.32
CA GLY A 85 12.08 -16.72 -9.38
C GLY A 85 12.88 -18.01 -9.22
N ASP A 86 12.28 -19.13 -9.61
CA ASP A 86 12.92 -20.41 -9.88
C ASP A 86 12.67 -20.76 -11.36
N GLU A 87 13.24 -19.93 -12.24
CA GLU A 87 13.56 -20.33 -13.61
C GLU A 87 15.04 -19.99 -13.86
N THR A 88 15.89 -20.51 -12.97
CA THR A 88 17.25 -20.88 -13.37
C THR A 88 17.16 -22.22 -14.09
N ASP A 89 17.29 -22.13 -15.42
CA ASP A 89 17.53 -23.18 -16.42
C ASP A 89 18.40 -24.35 -15.94
N PRO A 90 18.15 -25.54 -16.48
CA PRO A 90 19.20 -26.26 -17.20
C PRO A 90 18.93 -26.45 -18.70
#